data_AF-A0A502MMH2-F1
#
_entry.id   AF-A0A502MMH2-F1
#
_cell.length_a   1.000
_cell.length_b   1.000
_cell.length_c   1.000
_cell.angle_alpha   90.00
_cell.angle_beta   90.00
_cell.angle_gamma   90.00
#
_symmetry.space_group_name_H-M   'P 1'
#
loop_
_entity.id
_entity.type
_entity.pdbx_description
1 polymer ?
#
loop_
_entity_poly.entity_id
_entity_poly.type
_entity_poly.pdbx_seq_one_letter_code
_entity_poly.pdbx_strand_id
1 'polypeptide(L)' 'MNQHIDIGIQLDDQPYEVISFARKHGLTIPVADAVLFAKGPSPSRAACDTAALAFLCAVARYAGKQGKR' A
#
# COMPACT_ATOMS: atom_id res chain seq x y z
N MET A 1 -6.66 40.92 -0.70
CA MET A 1 -5.52 40.27 -1.39
C MET A 1 -5.29 38.94 -0.71
N ASN A 2 -5.46 37.86 -1.46
CA ASN A 2 -5.45 36.46 -1.02
C ASN A 2 -4.04 36.00 -0.68
N GLN A 3 -3.83 35.40 0.50
CA GLN A 3 -2.74 34.44 0.74
C GLN A 3 -3.20 33.41 1.79
N HIS A 4 -4.17 32.57 1.43
CA HIS A 4 -4.40 31.32 2.16
C HIS A 4 -3.32 30.35 1.68
N ILE A 5 -2.23 30.26 2.43
CA ILE A 5 -1.12 29.37 2.10
C ILE A 5 -1.53 27.96 2.57
N ASP A 6 -2.01 27.17 1.62
CA ASP A 6 -2.38 25.76 1.81
C ASP A 6 -1.12 24.88 1.91
N ILE A 7 -0.33 25.06 2.98
CA ILE A 7 0.74 24.13 3.37
C ILE A 7 0.11 23.11 4.31
N GLY A 8 -0.50 22.06 3.76
CA GLY A 8 -1.18 21.12 4.64
C GLY A 8 -1.86 19.92 4.02
N ILE A 9 -1.62 19.56 2.75
CA ILE A 9 -1.91 18.18 2.36
C ILE A 9 -0.84 17.34 3.06
N GLN A 10 -1.17 16.79 4.23
CA GLN A 10 -0.34 15.79 4.90
C GLN A 10 -0.06 14.72 3.84
N LEU A 11 1.20 14.57 3.43
CA LEU A 11 1.61 13.66 2.36
C LEU A 11 1.12 12.22 2.63
N ASP A 12 0.91 11.91 3.91
CA ASP A 12 0.37 10.67 4.44
C ASP A 12 -1.12 10.45 4.18
N ASP A 13 -1.90 11.50 3.88
CA ASP A 13 -3.32 11.43 3.54
C ASP A 13 -3.59 11.40 2.02
N GLN A 14 -2.53 11.43 1.20
CA GLN A 14 -2.67 11.17 -0.23
C GLN A 14 -2.58 9.66 -0.52
N PRO A 15 -3.51 9.12 -1.33
CA PRO A 15 -3.43 7.74 -1.77
C PRO A 15 -2.09 7.46 -2.48
N TYR A 16 -1.61 6.24 -2.33
CA TYR A 16 -0.43 5.81 -3.08
C TYR A 16 -0.72 5.79 -4.58
N GLU A 17 0.24 6.29 -5.36
CA GLU A 17 0.35 5.90 -6.75
C GLU A 17 0.90 4.46 -6.83
N VAL A 18 0.32 3.64 -7.71
CA VAL A 18 0.50 2.18 -7.74
C VAL A 18 1.97 1.79 -7.97
N ILE A 19 2.69 2.47 -8.88
CA ILE A 19 4.10 2.19 -9.18
C ILE A 19 4.98 2.50 -7.96
N SER A 20 4.70 3.60 -7.28
CA SER A 20 5.41 4.02 -6.07
C SER A 20 5.21 3.03 -4.93
N PHE A 21 3.98 2.53 -4.75
CA PHE A 21 3.66 1.48 -3.78
C PHE A 21 4.34 0.15 -4.12
N ALA A 22 4.28 -0.27 -5.39
CA ALA A 22 4.93 -1.47 -5.87
C ALA A 22 6.44 -1.44 -5.58
N ARG A 23 7.09 -0.32 -5.91
CA ARG A 23 8.52 -0.12 -5.67
C ARG A 23 8.85 -0.16 -4.18
N LYS A 24 8.08 0.52 -3.33
CA LYS A 24 8.31 0.58 -1.88
C LYS A 24 8.29 -0.81 -1.24
N HIS A 25 7.32 -1.64 -1.63
CA HIS A 25 7.08 -2.94 -1.00
C HIS A 25 7.68 -4.14 -1.76
N GLY A 26 8.45 -3.88 -2.82
CA GLY A 26 9.06 -4.95 -3.63
C GLY A 26 8.03 -5.83 -4.34
N LEU A 27 6.88 -5.26 -4.70
CA LEU A 27 5.79 -5.95 -5.38
C LEU A 27 5.86 -5.69 -6.89
N THR A 28 5.30 -6.60 -7.67
CA THR A 28 4.97 -6.30 -9.07
C THR A 28 3.78 -5.35 -9.14
N ILE A 29 3.67 -4.57 -10.22
CA ILE A 29 2.57 -3.62 -10.40
C ILE A 29 1.18 -4.31 -10.28
N PRO A 30 0.92 -5.50 -10.89
CA PRO A 30 -0.38 -6.16 -10.74
C PRO A 30 -0.69 -6.57 -9.29
N VAL A 31 0.32 -6.97 -8.51
CA VAL A 31 0.13 -7.35 -7.11
C VAL A 31 -0.12 -6.11 -6.24
N ALA A 32 0.63 -5.04 -6.48
CA ALA A 32 0.43 -3.75 -5.84
C ALA A 32 -0.99 -3.22 -6.06
N ASP A 33 -1.46 -3.25 -7.30
CA ASP A 33 -2.83 -2.85 -7.67
C ASP A 33 -3.89 -3.69 -6.94
N ALA A 34 -3.73 -5.01 -6.95
CA ALA A 34 -4.64 -5.92 -6.24
C ALA A 34 -4.69 -5.66 -4.72
N VAL A 35 -3.53 -5.38 -4.08
CA VAL A 35 -3.46 -5.08 -2.65
C VAL A 35 -4.17 -3.76 -2.34
N LEU A 36 -3.93 -2.71 -3.13
CA LEU A 36 -4.58 -1.41 -2.96
C LEU A 36 -6.09 -1.50 -3.19
N PHE A 37 -6.52 -2.24 -4.22
CA PHE A 37 -7.92 -2.51 -4.50
C PHE A 37 -8.59 -3.27 -3.34
N ALA A 38 -7.99 -4.37 -2.87
CA ALA A 38 -8.56 -5.21 -1.82
C ALA A 38 -8.65 -4.51 -0.46
N LYS A 39 -7.73 -3.58 -0.17
CA LYS A 39 -7.83 -2.76 1.04
C LYS A 39 -9.10 -1.89 1.02
N GLY A 40 -9.58 -1.47 -0.15
CA GLY A 40 -10.71 -0.56 -0.32
C GLY A 40 -10.29 0.92 -0.34
N PRO A 41 -11.22 1.88 -0.17
CA PRO A 41 -10.85 3.29 -0.08
C PRO A 41 -10.12 3.57 1.23
N SER A 42 -8.97 4.22 1.19
CA SER A 42 -8.30 4.81 2.37
C SER A 42 -7.55 6.05 1.92
N PRO A 43 -7.66 7.18 2.64
CA PRO A 43 -6.79 8.32 2.41
C PRO A 43 -5.36 8.06 2.93
N SER A 44 -5.20 7.21 3.95
CA SER A 44 -3.92 7.07 4.65
C SER A 44 -2.94 6.08 3.99
N ARG A 45 -1.69 6.53 3.79
CA ARG A 45 -0.54 5.71 3.39
C ARG A 45 -0.18 4.64 4.41
N ALA A 46 -0.32 4.93 5.70
CA ALA A 46 -0.04 3.97 6.77
C ALA A 46 -0.97 2.75 6.70
N ALA A 47 -2.23 2.95 6.33
CA ALA A 47 -3.17 1.85 6.11
C ALA A 47 -2.76 0.98 4.91
N CYS A 48 -2.29 1.59 3.82
CA CYS A 48 -1.78 0.87 2.66
C CYS A 48 -0.51 0.08 2.99
N ASP A 49 0.41 0.65 3.77
CA ASP A 49 1.62 -0.04 4.22
C ASP A 49 1.29 -1.25 5.10
N THR A 50 0.30 -1.09 6.00
CA THR A 50 -0.19 -2.20 6.83
C THR A 50 -0.79 -3.32 5.97
N ALA A 51 -1.52 -2.97 4.91
CA ALA A 51 -2.08 -3.95 3.97
C ALA A 51 -0.99 -4.69 3.19
N ALA A 52 0.05 -3.99 2.71
CA ALA A 52 1.21 -4.63 2.09
C ALA A 52 1.90 -5.61 3.04
N LEU A 53 2.15 -5.20 4.28
CA LEU A 53 2.78 -6.05 5.28
C LEU A 53 1.94 -7.30 5.57
N ALA A 54 0.63 -7.13 5.77
CA ALA A 54 -0.29 -8.25 5.99
C ALA A 54 -0.28 -9.24 4.82
N PHE A 55 -0.28 -8.72 3.58
CA PHE A 55 -0.17 -9.53 2.38
C PHE A 55 1.15 -10.32 2.33
N LEU A 56 2.29 -9.67 2.53
CA LEU A 56 3.61 -10.32 2.52
C LEU A 56 3.71 -11.40 3.60
N CYS A 57 3.22 -11.14 4.82
CA CYS A 57 3.15 -12.13 5.87
C CYS A 57 2.27 -13.33 5.48
N ALA A 58 1.12 -13.09 4.85
CA ALA A 58 0.24 -14.17 4.39
C ALA A 58 0.90 -15.02 3.30
N VAL A 59 1.56 -14.39 2.33
CA VAL A 59 2.32 -15.09 1.26
C VAL A 59 3.44 -15.94 1.86
N ALA A 60 4.24 -15.38 2.79
CA ALA A 60 5.31 -16.12 3.45
C ALA A 60 4.77 -17.34 4.21
N ARG A 61 3.67 -17.18 4.95
CA ARG A 61 2.99 -18.28 5.66
C ARG A 61 2.44 -19.33 4.69
N TYR A 62 1.92 -18.91 3.55
CA TYR A 62 1.37 -19.81 2.53
C TYR A 62 2.47 -20.64 1.86
N ALA A 63 3.58 -20.00 1.46
CA ALA A 63 4.74 -20.68 0.88
C ALA A 63 5.31 -21.74 1.84
N GLY A 64 5.43 -21.43 3.12
CA GLY A 64 5.89 -22.38 4.14
C GLY A 64 4.93 -23.56 4.38
N LYS A 65 3.63 -23.41 4.09
CA LYS A 65 2.66 -24.52 4.13
C LYS A 65 2.73 -25.39 2.88
N GLN A 66 2.98 -24.80 1.71
CA GLN A 66 3.10 -25.56 0.47
C GLN A 66 4.34 -26.44 0.43
N GLY A 67 5.47 -26.00 1.01
CA GLY A 67 6.68 -26.83 1.11
C GLY A 67 6.56 -28.04 2.05
N LYS A 68 5.46 -28.17 2.79
CA LYS A 68 5.16 -29.32 3.67
C LYS A 68 4.09 -30.26 3.10
N ARG A 69 3.55 -29.95 1.92
CA ARG A 69 2.57 -30.79 1.22
C ARG A 69 3.25 -31.74 0.25
#